data_AF-A0A2N5UM43-F1
#
_entry.id   AF-A0A2N5UM43-F1
#
_cell.length_a   1.000
_cell.length_b   1.000
_cell.length_c   1.000
_cell.angle_alpha   90.00
_cell.angle_beta   90.00
_cell.angle_gamma   90.00
#
_symmetry.space_group_name_H-M   'P 1'
#
loop_
_entity.id
_entity.type
_entity.pdbx_description
1 polymer ?
#
loop_
_entity_poly.entity_id
_entity_poly.type
_entity_poly.pdbx_seq_one_letter_code
_entity_poly.pdbx_strand_id
1 'polypeptide(L)'
;MSFELHAERQPLHRGTPIGTTLSTKILAALERRKRPIQTSLNKFNNYRKDYLNRFAPNQDSLPENQPLTYKIFANLSLHHAFWQDVYLYHSRAPWAISSDIRNGIQYVLTIERTIEEVDLIKQELSSAMLWAVDLHQKLTDRIQSIQQRADERDVESESDSITTVSLGDCEESVKRLLVQHILQDHLSKHKNLILDWALDVAELWDELHKGDHTHAWFDLVESVGDDARTTRNTREVDSTAAAPNRVGNEGNNQANDDYPDDNAADGAGEEVDAAQLMDMLTFDDDEPDYTNNDDAIE
;
A
#
# COMPACT_ATOMS: atom_id res chain seq x y z
N MET A 1 8.24 3.80 21.57
CA MET A 1 9.31 3.45 22.52
C MET A 1 9.71 1.97 22.46
N SER A 2 8.78 1.00 22.59
CA SER A 2 9.13 -0.44 22.44
C SER A 2 9.37 -0.87 20.99
N PHE A 3 8.57 -0.41 20.03
CA PHE A 3 8.80 -0.65 18.59
C PHE A 3 10.19 -0.17 18.13
N GLU A 4 10.63 1.00 18.62
CA GLU A 4 11.94 1.58 18.28
C GLU A 4 13.11 0.80 18.91
N LEU A 5 12.96 0.29 20.14
CA LEU A 5 13.96 -0.62 20.75
C LEU A 5 14.08 -1.92 19.95
N HIS A 6 12.96 -2.49 19.51
CA HIS A 6 12.97 -3.70 18.71
C HIS A 6 13.55 -3.47 17.32
N ALA A 7 13.24 -2.34 16.68
CA ALA A 7 13.79 -1.93 15.39
C ALA A 7 15.31 -1.73 15.45
N GLU A 8 15.84 -1.11 16.52
CA GLU A 8 17.28 -0.92 16.72
C GLU A 8 18.04 -2.23 16.97
N ARG A 9 17.37 -3.29 17.44
CA ARG A 9 17.94 -4.63 17.66
C ARG A 9 17.89 -5.53 16.43
N GLN A 10 17.08 -5.24 15.41
CA GLN A 10 16.96 -6.03 14.18
C GLN A 10 18.30 -6.36 13.48
N PRO A 11 19.29 -5.44 13.36
CA PRO A 11 20.56 -5.75 12.71
C PRO A 11 21.36 -6.83 13.47
N LEU A 12 21.27 -6.88 14.81
CA LEU A 12 22.02 -7.82 15.64
C LEU A 12 21.53 -9.28 15.48
N HIS A 13 20.27 -9.49 15.13
CA HIS A 13 19.66 -10.81 15.01
C HIS A 13 19.86 -11.50 13.65
N ARG A 14 20.26 -10.77 12.59
CA ARG A 14 20.31 -11.29 11.21
C ARG A 14 21.63 -11.98 10.82
N GLY A 15 22.51 -12.29 11.77
CA GLY A 15 23.71 -13.12 11.53
C GLY A 15 24.71 -12.56 10.51
N THR A 16 24.59 -11.29 10.11
CA THR A 16 25.54 -10.64 9.21
C THR A 16 26.73 -10.15 10.05
N PRO A 17 28.00 -10.34 9.63
CA PRO A 17 29.15 -9.81 10.35
C PRO A 17 29.06 -8.28 10.37
N ILE A 18 28.54 -7.74 11.46
CA ILE A 18 28.43 -6.30 11.67
C ILE A 18 29.82 -5.80 12.05
N GLY A 19 30.38 -4.91 11.24
CA GLY A 19 31.62 -4.22 11.57
C GLY A 19 31.50 -3.49 12.92
N THR A 20 32.61 -3.39 13.65
CA THR A 20 32.70 -2.80 15.01
C THR A 20 32.04 -1.42 15.11
N THR A 21 32.14 -0.60 14.07
CA THR A 21 31.54 0.75 13.98
C THR A 21 30.00 0.76 14.02
N LEU A 22 29.35 -0.24 13.43
CA LEU A 22 27.89 -0.30 13.42
C LEU A 22 27.37 -0.92 14.73
N SER A 23 28.07 -1.91 15.28
CA SER A 23 27.77 -2.49 16.60
C SER A 23 27.88 -1.44 17.72
N THR A 24 28.96 -0.65 17.73
CA THR A 24 29.15 0.44 18.71
C THR A 24 28.08 1.54 18.59
N LYS A 25 27.66 1.91 17.38
CA LYS A 25 26.55 2.85 17.17
C LYS A 25 25.22 2.32 17.69
N ILE A 26 24.94 1.03 17.48
CA ILE A 26 23.73 0.37 18.00
C ILE A 26 23.75 0.36 19.53
N LEU A 27 24.87 -0.03 20.15
CA LEU A 27 25.02 -0.04 21.61
C LEU A 27 24.87 1.36 22.21
N ALA A 28 25.48 2.38 21.61
CA ALA A 28 25.34 3.77 22.05
C ALA A 28 23.89 4.27 21.95
N ALA A 29 23.15 3.86 20.91
CA ALA A 29 21.74 4.19 20.75
C ALA A 29 20.86 3.53 21.83
N LEU A 30 21.08 2.23 22.10
CA LEU A 30 20.39 1.49 23.16
C LEU A 30 20.65 2.11 24.55
N GLU A 31 21.90 2.48 24.84
CA GLU A 31 22.27 3.10 26.11
C GLU A 31 21.63 4.49 26.28
N ARG A 32 21.59 5.30 25.21
CA ARG A 32 20.93 6.60 25.21
C ARG A 32 19.43 6.50 25.53
N ARG A 33 18.76 5.43 25.07
CA ARG A 33 17.32 5.20 25.30
C ARG A 33 16.99 4.59 26.65
N LYS A 34 17.93 3.89 27.28
CA LYS A 34 17.75 3.22 28.58
C LYS A 34 17.23 4.17 29.68
N ARG A 35 17.85 5.35 29.85
CA ARG A 35 17.44 6.33 30.88
C ARG A 35 16.00 6.85 30.70
N PRO A 36 15.58 7.31 29.50
CA PRO A 36 14.18 7.69 29.25
C PRO A 36 13.17 6.57 29.53
N ILE A 37 13.49 5.33 29.14
CA ILE A 37 12.62 4.17 29.38
C ILE A 37 12.50 3.90 30.87
N GLN A 38 13.62 3.85 31.60
CA GLN A 38 13.61 3.66 33.06
C GLN A 38 12.81 4.75 33.78
N THR A 39 12.92 6.01 33.32
CA THR A 39 12.14 7.12 33.89
C THR A 39 10.64 6.93 33.69
N SER A 40 10.23 6.49 32.49
CA SER A 40 8.83 6.22 32.16
C SER A 40 8.29 5.00 32.93
N LEU A 41 9.13 3.97 33.07
CA LEU A 41 8.85 2.75 33.80
C LEU A 41 8.65 3.01 35.30
N ASN A 42 9.50 3.85 35.89
CA ASN A 42 9.36 4.26 37.29
C ASN A 42 8.05 5.02 37.52
N LYS A 43 7.65 5.91 36.59
CA LYS A 43 6.35 6.58 36.66
C LYS A 43 5.20 5.58 36.60
N PHE A 44 5.24 4.64 35.65
CA PHE A 44 4.23 3.58 35.53
C PHE A 44 4.12 2.74 36.81
N ASN A 45 5.25 2.24 37.33
CA ASN A 45 5.28 1.44 38.56
C ASN A 45 4.74 2.22 39.76
N ASN A 46 5.06 3.51 39.88
CA ASN A 46 4.54 4.37 40.95
C ASN A 46 3.02 4.55 40.83
N TYR A 47 2.51 4.90 39.65
CA TYR A 47 1.07 5.05 39.44
C TYR A 47 0.31 3.74 39.70
N ARG A 48 0.87 2.61 39.26
CA ARG A 48 0.30 1.29 39.50
C ARG A 48 0.24 0.96 40.99
N LYS A 49 1.33 1.19 41.72
CA LYS A 49 1.40 0.98 43.17
C LYS A 49 0.39 1.87 43.91
N ASP A 50 0.29 3.14 43.53
CA ASP A 50 -0.69 4.06 44.11
C ASP A 50 -2.13 3.62 43.85
N TYR A 51 -2.42 3.12 42.65
CA TYR A 51 -3.73 2.59 42.29
C TYR A 51 -4.08 1.32 43.10
N LEU A 52 -3.18 0.33 43.12
CA LEU A 52 -3.40 -0.93 43.84
C LEU A 52 -3.59 -0.69 45.33
N ASN A 53 -2.78 0.17 45.94
CA ASN A 53 -2.97 0.55 47.34
C ASN A 53 -4.34 1.17 47.65
N ARG A 54 -4.92 1.91 46.70
CA ARG A 54 -6.22 2.60 46.89
C ARG A 54 -7.42 1.71 46.60
N PHE A 55 -7.34 0.87 45.57
CA PHE A 55 -8.51 0.19 45.01
C PHE A 55 -8.45 -1.33 45.08
N ALA A 56 -7.27 -1.94 45.20
CA ALA A 56 -7.09 -3.39 45.23
C ALA A 56 -5.85 -3.82 46.05
N PRO A 57 -5.77 -3.51 47.35
CA PRO A 57 -4.58 -3.72 48.16
C PRO A 57 -4.22 -5.20 48.34
N ASN A 58 -5.20 -6.10 48.22
CA ASN A 58 -4.99 -7.55 48.22
C ASN A 58 -4.28 -8.06 46.95
N GLN A 59 -4.24 -7.27 45.88
CA GLN A 59 -3.62 -7.66 44.61
C GLN A 59 -2.16 -7.18 44.47
N ASP A 60 -1.67 -6.33 45.37
CA ASP A 60 -0.28 -5.81 45.33
C ASP A 60 0.79 -6.90 45.41
N SER A 61 0.46 -8.02 46.09
CA SER A 61 1.36 -9.16 46.25
C SER A 61 1.40 -10.13 45.06
N LEU A 62 0.53 -9.96 44.06
CA LEU A 62 0.46 -10.88 42.92
C LEU A 62 1.73 -10.76 42.04
N PRO A 63 2.24 -11.88 41.48
CA PRO A 63 3.42 -11.86 40.61
C PRO A 63 3.28 -10.92 39.40
N GLU A 64 2.08 -10.84 38.83
CA GLU A 64 1.74 -9.98 37.70
C GLU A 64 1.81 -8.48 38.04
N ASN A 65 1.65 -8.14 39.32
CA ASN A 65 1.64 -6.77 39.83
C ASN A 65 3.00 -6.26 40.33
N GLN A 66 4.03 -7.09 40.22
CA GLN A 66 5.40 -6.68 40.55
C GLN A 66 5.89 -5.54 39.64
N PRO A 67 6.78 -4.66 40.14
CA PRO A 67 7.28 -3.53 39.38
C PRO A 67 8.05 -4.01 38.16
N LEU A 68 7.66 -3.50 36.99
CA LEU A 68 8.29 -3.86 35.73
C LEU A 68 9.70 -3.27 35.71
N THR A 69 10.71 -4.10 35.45
CA THR A 69 12.12 -3.69 35.36
C THR A 69 12.53 -3.53 33.91
N TYR A 70 13.54 -2.69 33.62
CA TYR A 70 14.04 -2.47 32.26
C TYR A 70 14.38 -3.77 31.52
N LYS A 71 15.00 -4.73 32.21
CA LYS A 71 15.33 -6.05 31.64
C LYS A 71 14.08 -6.80 31.17
N ILE A 72 13.05 -6.87 32.02
CA ILE A 72 11.77 -7.53 31.70
C ILE A 72 11.10 -6.79 30.54
N PHE A 73 11.00 -5.46 30.62
CA PHE A 73 10.40 -4.62 29.57
C PHE A 73 11.09 -4.77 28.21
N ALA A 74 12.43 -4.84 28.19
CA ALA A 74 13.21 -4.98 26.96
C ALA A 74 13.05 -6.35 26.29
N ASN A 75 12.61 -7.35 27.05
CA ASN A 75 12.39 -8.73 26.60
C ASN A 75 10.90 -9.03 26.34
N LEU A 76 10.00 -8.08 26.59
CA LEU A 76 8.58 -8.26 26.26
C LEU A 76 8.41 -8.33 24.73
N SER A 77 7.82 -9.43 24.26
CA SER A 77 7.37 -9.56 22.86
C SER A 77 6.45 -8.40 22.47
N LEU A 78 6.54 -7.94 21.21
CA LEU A 78 5.61 -6.93 20.67
C LEU A 78 4.15 -7.35 20.77
N HIS A 79 3.87 -8.66 20.74
CA HIS A 79 2.53 -9.22 20.84
C HIS A 79 2.08 -9.47 22.28
N HIS A 80 2.91 -9.15 23.27
CA HIS A 80 2.56 -9.34 24.67
C HIS A 80 1.33 -8.50 25.08
N ALA A 81 0.44 -9.06 25.91
CA ALA A 81 -0.80 -8.41 26.35
C ALA A 81 -0.58 -7.01 26.97
N PHE A 82 0.58 -6.79 27.59
CA PHE A 82 1.05 -5.48 28.06
C PHE A 82 0.96 -4.37 27.00
N TRP A 83 1.24 -4.68 25.72
CA TRP A 83 1.20 -3.70 24.61
C TRP A 83 -0.17 -3.54 23.99
N GLN A 84 -0.98 -4.61 24.02
CA GLN A 84 -2.30 -4.59 23.41
C GLN A 84 -3.30 -3.82 24.26
N ASP A 85 -3.05 -3.72 25.57
CA ASP A 85 -4.10 -3.24 26.47
C ASP A 85 -3.59 -2.42 27.68
N VAL A 86 -2.74 -1.43 27.44
CA VAL A 86 -2.17 -0.55 28.48
C VAL A 86 -3.24 0.10 29.38
N TYR A 87 -4.47 0.28 28.87
CA TYR A 87 -5.58 0.89 29.62
C TYR A 87 -6.55 -0.13 30.25
N LEU A 88 -6.67 -1.36 29.73
CA LEU A 88 -7.71 -2.31 30.15
C LEU A 88 -7.13 -3.62 30.69
N TYR A 89 -5.80 -3.74 30.84
CA TYR A 89 -5.10 -4.86 31.47
C TYR A 89 -5.64 -5.24 32.88
N HIS A 90 -6.36 -4.33 33.55
CA HIS A 90 -7.02 -4.58 34.83
C HIS A 90 -8.56 -4.49 34.79
N SER A 91 -9.14 -4.33 33.60
CA SER A 91 -10.59 -4.36 33.43
C SER A 91 -11.11 -5.76 33.78
N ARG A 92 -12.01 -5.82 34.77
CA ARG A 92 -12.74 -7.05 35.10
C ARG A 92 -14.05 -7.18 34.32
N ALA A 93 -14.26 -6.32 33.33
CA ALA A 93 -15.45 -6.37 32.51
C ALA A 93 -15.47 -7.69 31.71
N PRO A 94 -16.67 -8.25 31.41
CA PRO A 94 -16.78 -9.52 30.72
C PRO A 94 -16.04 -9.57 29.37
N TRP A 95 -16.00 -8.44 28.63
CA TRP A 95 -15.26 -8.30 27.38
C TRP A 95 -13.73 -8.25 27.56
N ALA A 96 -13.20 -7.99 28.75
CA ALA A 96 -11.77 -7.99 29.00
C ALA A 96 -11.27 -9.39 29.41
N ILE A 97 -12.09 -10.14 30.15
CA ILE A 97 -11.73 -11.48 30.66
C ILE A 97 -12.09 -12.58 29.67
N SER A 98 -13.35 -12.62 29.20
CA SER A 98 -13.86 -13.74 28.40
C SER A 98 -13.42 -13.64 26.94
N SER A 99 -12.73 -14.69 26.47
CA SER A 99 -12.34 -14.81 25.05
C SER A 99 -13.56 -14.88 24.13
N ASP A 100 -14.63 -15.55 24.54
CA ASP A 100 -15.83 -15.70 23.72
C ASP A 100 -16.54 -14.36 23.53
N ILE A 101 -16.56 -13.51 24.56
CA ILE A 101 -17.16 -12.17 24.46
C ILE A 101 -16.32 -11.28 23.54
N ARG A 102 -14.97 -11.34 23.63
CA ARG A 102 -14.10 -10.61 22.70
C ARG A 102 -14.29 -11.06 21.26
N ASN A 103 -14.30 -12.37 21.03
CA ASN A 103 -14.51 -12.96 19.72
C ASN A 103 -15.89 -12.53 19.18
N GLY A 104 -16.94 -12.60 20.00
CA GLY A 104 -18.29 -12.14 19.64
C GLY A 104 -18.32 -10.67 19.22
N ILE A 105 -17.70 -9.78 19.99
CA ILE A 105 -17.58 -8.35 19.64
C ILE A 105 -16.82 -8.18 18.32
N GLN A 106 -15.71 -8.88 18.15
CA GLN A 106 -14.91 -8.80 16.93
C GLN A 106 -15.68 -9.29 15.70
N TYR A 107 -16.47 -10.36 15.82
CA TYR A 107 -17.33 -10.83 14.73
C TYR A 107 -18.37 -9.79 14.34
N VAL A 108 -19.06 -9.17 15.32
CA VAL A 108 -20.03 -8.10 15.05
C VAL A 108 -19.38 -6.92 14.34
N LEU A 109 -18.25 -6.43 14.84
CA LEU A 109 -17.50 -5.34 14.21
C LEU A 109 -17.02 -5.68 12.80
N THR A 110 -16.62 -6.94 12.58
CA THR A 110 -16.21 -7.42 11.26
C THR A 110 -17.40 -7.42 10.31
N ILE A 111 -18.58 -7.86 10.75
CA ILE A 111 -19.79 -7.83 9.94
C ILE A 111 -20.16 -6.38 9.59
N GLU A 112 -20.20 -5.48 10.57
CA GLU A 112 -20.48 -4.05 10.34
C GLU A 112 -19.49 -3.45 9.32
N ARG A 113 -18.20 -3.73 9.49
CA ARG A 113 -17.16 -3.30 8.55
C ARG A 113 -17.37 -3.87 7.15
N THR A 114 -17.73 -5.15 7.01
CA THR A 114 -17.97 -5.73 5.67
C THR A 114 -19.16 -5.09 4.97
N ILE A 115 -20.19 -4.67 5.71
CA ILE A 115 -21.33 -3.94 5.14
C ILE A 115 -20.87 -2.58 4.60
N GLU A 116 -20.08 -1.84 5.40
CA GLU A 116 -19.50 -0.55 4.97
C GLU A 116 -18.58 -0.71 3.75
N GLU A 117 -17.73 -1.74 3.74
CA GLU A 117 -16.81 -2.02 2.63
C GLU A 117 -17.56 -2.35 1.33
N VAL A 118 -18.67 -3.09 1.40
CA VAL A 118 -19.52 -3.35 0.23
C VAL A 118 -20.12 -2.06 -0.32
N ASP A 119 -20.56 -1.15 0.54
CA ASP A 119 -21.12 0.14 0.11
C ASP A 119 -20.04 1.07 -0.48
N LEU A 120 -18.82 1.03 0.06
CA LEU A 120 -17.67 1.73 -0.55
C LEU A 120 -17.35 1.17 -1.93
N ILE A 121 -17.29 -0.15 -2.09
CA ILE A 121 -17.01 -0.79 -3.39
C ILE A 121 -18.07 -0.39 -4.43
N LYS A 122 -19.36 -0.33 -4.06
CA LYS A 122 -20.44 0.17 -4.94
C LYS A 122 -20.19 1.59 -5.43
N GLN A 123 -19.82 2.48 -4.52
CA GLN A 123 -19.59 3.89 -4.84
C GLN A 123 -18.35 4.06 -5.73
N GLU A 124 -17.27 3.34 -5.42
CA GLU A 124 -16.04 3.38 -6.21
C GLU A 124 -16.25 2.78 -7.61
N LEU A 125 -16.98 1.66 -7.73
CA LEU A 125 -17.34 1.08 -9.02
C LEU A 125 -18.14 2.09 -9.87
N SER A 126 -19.18 2.70 -9.27
CA SER A 126 -19.99 3.72 -9.96
C SER A 126 -19.13 4.91 -10.39
N SER A 127 -18.19 5.35 -9.54
CA SER A 127 -17.31 6.46 -9.83
C SER A 127 -16.30 6.13 -10.94
N ALA A 128 -15.76 4.91 -10.96
CA ALA A 128 -14.88 4.42 -12.02
C ALA A 128 -15.62 4.33 -13.36
N MET A 129 -16.85 3.80 -13.36
CA MET A 129 -17.71 3.74 -14.55
C MET A 129 -18.03 5.15 -15.07
N LEU A 130 -18.40 6.09 -14.19
CA LEU A 130 -18.64 7.49 -14.57
C LEU A 130 -17.39 8.15 -15.15
N TRP A 131 -16.22 7.94 -14.55
CA TRP A 131 -14.95 8.46 -15.06
C TRP A 131 -14.67 7.94 -16.46
N ALA A 132 -14.92 6.65 -16.72
CA ALA A 132 -14.67 6.07 -18.01
C ALA A 132 -15.62 6.60 -19.09
N VAL A 133 -16.89 6.86 -18.75
CA VAL A 133 -17.86 7.54 -19.62
C VAL A 133 -17.44 8.98 -19.92
N ASP A 134 -17.10 9.75 -18.89
CA ASP A 134 -16.67 11.15 -19.02
C ASP A 134 -15.38 11.28 -19.83
N LEU A 135 -14.40 10.40 -19.61
CA LEU A 135 -13.17 10.37 -20.40
C LEU A 135 -13.46 10.08 -21.88
N HIS A 136 -14.36 9.14 -22.16
CA HIS A 136 -14.75 8.83 -23.53
C HIS A 136 -15.38 10.04 -24.23
N GLN A 137 -16.29 10.73 -23.55
CA GLN A 137 -16.94 11.93 -24.05
C GLN A 137 -15.91 13.04 -24.33
N LYS A 138 -15.02 13.32 -23.37
CA LYS A 138 -13.97 14.33 -23.50
C LYS A 138 -13.01 14.08 -24.66
N LEU A 139 -12.61 12.82 -24.87
CA LEU A 139 -11.74 12.45 -25.99
C LEU A 139 -12.46 12.64 -27.33
N THR A 140 -13.72 12.20 -27.42
CA THR A 140 -14.52 12.30 -28.64
C THR A 140 -14.80 13.76 -29.01
N ASP A 141 -15.24 14.58 -28.05
CA ASP A 141 -15.48 16.01 -28.24
C ASP A 141 -14.21 16.76 -28.67
N ARG A 142 -13.08 16.40 -28.07
CA ARG A 142 -11.80 17.02 -28.43
C ARG A 142 -11.35 16.63 -29.84
N ILE A 143 -11.56 15.40 -30.27
CA ILE A 143 -11.25 14.98 -31.64
C ILE A 143 -12.18 15.69 -32.63
N GLN A 144 -13.48 15.76 -32.34
CA GLN A 144 -14.47 16.41 -33.21
C GLN A 144 -14.20 17.91 -33.36
N SER A 145 -13.87 18.61 -32.26
CA SER A 145 -13.52 20.04 -32.32
C SER A 145 -12.25 20.33 -33.13
N ILE A 146 -11.25 19.44 -33.08
CA ILE A 146 -10.05 19.55 -33.93
C ILE A 146 -10.40 19.33 -35.40
N GLN A 147 -11.27 18.35 -35.70
CA GLN A 147 -11.71 18.05 -37.07
C GLN A 147 -12.53 19.20 -37.67
N GLN A 148 -13.52 19.72 -36.94
CA GLN A 148 -14.36 20.82 -37.41
C GLN A 148 -13.52 22.06 -37.77
N ARG A 149 -12.51 22.40 -36.95
CA ARG A 149 -11.61 23.54 -37.25
C ARG A 149 -10.65 23.26 -38.42
N ALA A 150 -10.41 22.00 -38.79
CA ALA A 150 -9.65 21.66 -39.99
C ALA A 150 -10.46 21.91 -41.27
N ASP A 151 -11.78 21.77 -41.19
CA ASP A 151 -12.71 21.99 -42.30
C ASP A 151 -13.06 23.48 -42.49
N GLU A 152 -13.11 24.27 -41.40
CA GLU A 152 -13.41 25.72 -41.38
C GLU A 152 -12.24 26.63 -41.85
N ARG A 153 -11.51 26.21 -42.88
CA ARG A 153 -10.24 26.79 -43.38
C ARG A 153 -10.22 28.28 -43.79
N ASP A 154 -11.22 29.11 -43.43
CA ASP A 154 -11.40 30.45 -44.04
C ASP A 154 -11.94 31.56 -43.12
N VAL A 155 -11.87 31.44 -41.79
CA VAL A 155 -12.17 32.61 -40.91
C VAL A 155 -11.08 32.79 -39.89
N GLU A 156 -10.39 33.93 -39.97
CA GLU A 156 -9.53 34.48 -38.93
C GLU A 156 -10.30 34.52 -37.60
N SER A 157 -10.22 33.46 -36.81
CA SER A 157 -10.65 33.49 -35.41
C SER A 157 -9.40 33.45 -34.56
N GLU A 158 -9.07 34.63 -34.04
CA GLU A 158 -8.07 34.84 -33.02
C GLU A 158 -8.27 33.86 -31.86
N SER A 159 -7.18 33.20 -31.49
CA SER A 159 -6.86 32.77 -30.14
C SER A 159 -7.94 32.00 -29.38
N ASP A 160 -7.97 30.70 -29.63
CA ASP A 160 -7.74 29.76 -28.52
C ASP A 160 -6.95 28.57 -29.07
N SER A 161 -5.67 28.54 -28.70
CA SER A 161 -4.70 27.55 -29.17
C SER A 161 -5.24 26.14 -28.90
N ILE A 162 -5.41 25.34 -29.96
CA ILE A 162 -5.78 23.92 -29.88
C ILE A 162 -4.82 23.14 -28.96
N THR A 163 -3.63 23.70 -28.71
CA THR A 163 -2.68 23.19 -27.74
C THR A 163 -2.15 24.33 -26.89
N THR A 164 -2.57 24.43 -25.63
CA THR A 164 -1.79 25.17 -24.61
C THR A 164 -0.37 24.61 -24.45
N VAL A 165 -0.11 23.43 -25.02
CA VAL A 165 1.20 22.77 -25.07
C VAL A 165 2.09 23.44 -26.12
N SER A 166 3.19 24.05 -25.67
CA SER A 166 4.27 24.53 -26.54
C SER A 166 5.05 23.34 -27.10
N LEU A 167 4.78 23.00 -28.36
CA LEU A 167 5.50 21.96 -29.12
C LEU A 167 6.68 22.54 -29.93
N GLY A 168 7.29 23.65 -29.46
CA GLY A 168 8.39 24.34 -30.15
C GLY A 168 8.01 25.00 -31.47
N ASP A 169 8.98 25.18 -32.37
CA ASP A 169 8.88 25.81 -33.71
C ASP A 169 8.16 24.91 -34.75
N CYS A 170 7.14 24.20 -34.32
CA CYS A 170 6.31 23.38 -35.20
C CYS A 170 5.10 24.19 -35.71
N GLU A 171 4.79 24.08 -36.99
CA GLU A 171 3.61 24.70 -37.61
C GLU A 171 2.33 24.22 -36.91
N GLU A 172 1.34 25.10 -36.77
CA GLU A 172 0.07 24.79 -36.08
C GLU A 172 -0.70 23.66 -36.79
N SER A 173 -0.57 23.51 -38.11
CA SER A 173 -1.12 22.38 -38.86
C SER A 173 -0.53 21.03 -38.41
N VAL A 174 0.79 20.95 -38.25
CA VAL A 174 1.50 19.75 -37.80
C VAL A 174 1.21 19.46 -36.33
N LYS A 175 1.16 20.49 -35.47
CA LYS A 175 0.75 20.35 -34.05
C LYS A 175 -0.66 19.75 -33.93
N ARG A 176 -1.61 20.24 -34.74
CA ARG A 176 -2.98 19.71 -34.78
C ARG A 176 -3.03 18.25 -35.20
N LEU A 177 -2.35 17.88 -36.28
CA LEU A 177 -2.30 16.50 -36.76
C LEU A 177 -1.68 15.55 -35.72
N LEU A 178 -0.60 15.98 -35.06
CA LEU A 178 0.04 15.19 -34.01
C LEU A 178 -0.91 14.96 -32.83
N VAL A 179 -1.54 16.04 -32.32
CA VAL A 179 -2.47 15.93 -31.19
C VAL A 179 -3.70 15.09 -31.56
N GLN A 180 -4.24 15.26 -32.76
CA GLN A 180 -5.34 14.43 -33.24
C GLN A 180 -4.95 12.95 -33.25
N HIS A 181 -3.78 12.61 -33.78
CA HIS A 181 -3.30 11.22 -33.82
C HIS A 181 -3.13 10.64 -32.40
N ILE A 182 -2.52 11.39 -31.48
CA ILE A 182 -2.35 10.98 -30.09
C ILE A 182 -3.72 10.76 -29.43
N LEU A 183 -4.67 11.67 -29.60
CA LEU A 183 -6.01 11.53 -29.02
C LEU A 183 -6.76 10.33 -29.60
N GLN A 184 -6.61 10.04 -30.89
CA GLN A 184 -7.19 8.85 -31.53
C GLN A 184 -6.56 7.55 -31.01
N ASP A 185 -5.25 7.52 -30.79
CA ASP A 185 -4.56 6.39 -30.17
C ASP A 185 -5.04 6.18 -28.72
N HIS A 186 -5.13 7.25 -27.93
CA HIS A 186 -5.68 7.21 -26.57
C HIS A 186 -7.15 6.75 -26.55
N LEU A 187 -7.99 7.23 -27.47
CA LEU A 187 -9.38 6.79 -27.59
C LEU A 187 -9.45 5.32 -27.95
N SER A 188 -8.59 4.83 -28.83
CA SER A 188 -8.53 3.42 -29.22
C SER A 188 -8.14 2.53 -28.05
N LYS A 189 -7.13 2.93 -27.27
CA LYS A 189 -6.72 2.24 -26.03
C LYS A 189 -7.84 2.25 -24.99
N HIS A 190 -8.53 3.38 -24.82
CA HIS A 190 -9.67 3.50 -23.91
C HIS A 190 -10.84 2.59 -24.33
N LYS A 191 -11.18 2.56 -25.62
CA LYS A 191 -12.22 1.65 -26.16
C LYS A 191 -11.88 0.19 -25.91
N ASN A 192 -10.62 -0.22 -26.11
CA ASN A 192 -10.18 -1.58 -25.79
C ASN A 192 -10.34 -1.88 -24.29
N LEU A 193 -9.91 -0.97 -23.41
CA LEU A 193 -10.05 -1.14 -21.96
C LEU A 193 -11.52 -1.27 -21.55
N ILE A 194 -12.43 -0.48 -22.14
CA ILE A 194 -13.87 -0.56 -21.90
C ILE A 194 -14.40 -1.95 -22.26
N LEU A 195 -14.01 -2.48 -23.43
CA LEU A 195 -14.46 -3.80 -23.89
C LEU A 195 -13.87 -4.94 -23.07
N ASP A 196 -12.59 -4.84 -22.69
CA ASP A 196 -11.90 -5.85 -21.88
C ASP A 196 -12.57 -5.99 -20.50
N TRP A 197 -13.02 -4.88 -19.92
CA TRP A 197 -13.62 -4.84 -18.58
C TRP A 197 -15.14 -4.99 -18.59
N ALA A 198 -15.77 -5.00 -19.76
CA ALA A 198 -17.23 -4.96 -19.88
C ALA A 198 -17.93 -6.10 -19.14
N LEU A 199 -17.39 -7.33 -19.22
CA LEU A 199 -17.97 -8.50 -18.56
C LEU A 199 -17.78 -8.44 -17.04
N ASP A 200 -16.55 -8.20 -16.58
CA ASP A 200 -16.22 -8.14 -15.15
C ASP A 200 -17.02 -7.05 -14.43
N VAL A 201 -17.16 -5.88 -15.07
CA VAL A 201 -17.96 -4.76 -14.53
C VAL A 201 -19.44 -5.11 -14.49
N ALA A 202 -19.98 -5.82 -15.50
CA ALA A 202 -21.38 -6.24 -15.50
C ALA A 202 -21.66 -7.28 -14.41
N GLU A 203 -20.80 -8.28 -14.25
CA GLU A 203 -20.92 -9.30 -13.21
C GLU A 203 -20.88 -8.67 -11.80
N LEU A 204 -19.91 -7.79 -11.56
CA LEU A 204 -19.79 -7.09 -10.28
C LEU A 204 -20.97 -6.15 -10.05
N TRP A 205 -21.48 -5.49 -11.10
CA TRP A 205 -22.65 -4.63 -11.00
C TRP A 205 -23.91 -5.42 -10.61
N ASP A 206 -24.11 -6.60 -11.19
CA ASP A 206 -25.24 -7.48 -10.88
C ASP A 206 -25.20 -7.97 -9.43
N GLU A 207 -24.02 -8.34 -8.94
CA GLU A 207 -23.82 -8.76 -7.54
C GLU A 207 -24.17 -7.63 -6.57
N LEU A 208 -23.80 -6.39 -6.91
CA LEU A 208 -23.91 -5.24 -6.02
C LEU A 208 -25.27 -4.51 -6.10
N HIS A 209 -25.89 -4.44 -7.28
CA HIS A 209 -27.08 -3.63 -7.56
C HIS A 209 -28.32 -4.45 -7.95
N LYS A 210 -28.24 -5.79 -8.00
CA LYS A 210 -29.36 -6.70 -8.32
C LYS A 210 -29.97 -6.47 -9.71
N GLY A 211 -29.14 -6.13 -10.70
CA GLY A 211 -29.54 -6.14 -12.11
C GLY A 211 -30.11 -4.84 -12.69
N ASP A 212 -30.00 -3.71 -12.00
CA ASP A 212 -30.45 -2.42 -12.54
C ASP A 212 -29.41 -1.79 -13.49
N HIS A 213 -29.55 -2.00 -14.79
CA HIS A 213 -28.57 -1.56 -15.80
C HIS A 213 -28.77 -0.11 -16.29
N THR A 214 -29.26 0.80 -15.45
CA THR A 214 -29.52 2.21 -15.86
C THR A 214 -28.27 3.07 -16.05
N HIS A 215 -27.08 2.56 -15.73
CA HIS A 215 -25.86 3.36 -15.78
C HIS A 215 -25.40 3.60 -17.24
N ALA A 216 -25.04 4.85 -17.57
CA ALA A 216 -24.59 5.26 -18.93
C ALA A 216 -23.36 4.50 -19.47
N TRP A 217 -22.71 3.71 -18.61
CA TRP A 217 -21.63 2.81 -18.99
C TRP A 217 -22.11 1.70 -19.93
N PHE A 218 -23.30 1.14 -19.68
CA PHE A 218 -23.81 0.03 -20.48
C PHE A 218 -24.13 0.50 -21.91
N ASP A 219 -24.74 1.67 -22.05
CA ASP A 219 -24.96 2.33 -23.35
C ASP A 219 -23.62 2.58 -24.07
N LEU A 220 -22.59 3.02 -23.32
CA LEU A 220 -21.26 3.25 -23.88
C LEU A 220 -20.62 1.95 -24.38
N VAL A 221 -20.66 0.87 -23.60
CA VAL A 221 -20.13 -0.44 -24.00
C VAL A 221 -20.80 -0.94 -25.28
N GLU A 222 -22.13 -0.80 -25.39
CA GLU A 222 -22.87 -1.19 -26.59
C GLU A 222 -22.41 -0.36 -27.81
N SER A 223 -22.33 0.96 -27.67
CA SER A 223 -21.88 1.85 -28.76
C SER A 223 -20.45 1.54 -29.23
N VAL A 224 -19.52 1.30 -28.31
CA VAL A 224 -18.12 0.94 -28.62
C VAL A 224 -18.03 -0.45 -29.25
N GLY A 225 -18.88 -1.38 -28.82
CA GLY A 225 -18.97 -2.71 -29.42
C GLY A 225 -19.44 -2.67 -30.88
N ASP A 226 -20.45 -1.85 -31.18
CA ASP A 226 -20.98 -1.69 -32.54
C ASP A 226 -20.01 -0.96 -33.47
N ASP A 227 -19.30 0.04 -32.98
CA ASP A 227 -18.17 0.68 -33.67
C ASP A 227 -17.10 -0.34 -34.07
N ALA A 228 -16.71 -1.21 -33.13
CA ALA A 228 -15.69 -2.23 -33.35
C ALA A 228 -16.13 -3.28 -34.38
N ARG A 229 -17.40 -3.68 -34.36
CA ARG A 229 -17.99 -4.61 -35.36
C ARG A 229 -18.03 -3.99 -36.74
N THR A 230 -18.46 -2.73 -36.85
CA THR A 230 -18.52 -1.99 -38.12
C THR A 230 -17.14 -1.83 -38.75
N THR A 231 -16.13 -1.53 -37.93
CA THR A 231 -14.74 -1.38 -38.38
C THR A 231 -14.16 -2.70 -38.90
N ARG A 232 -14.45 -3.84 -38.23
CA ARG A 232 -14.04 -5.17 -38.71
C ARG A 232 -14.67 -5.52 -40.05
N ASN A 233 -15.98 -5.34 -40.18
CA ASN A 233 -16.70 -5.67 -41.42
C ASN A 233 -16.19 -4.85 -42.62
N THR A 234 -15.83 -3.58 -42.41
CA THR A 234 -15.28 -2.72 -43.48
C THR A 234 -13.91 -3.18 -43.95
N ARG A 235 -13.07 -3.67 -43.03
CA ARG A 235 -11.70 -4.12 -43.30
C ARG A 235 -11.64 -5.49 -44.00
N GLU A 236 -12.64 -6.34 -43.78
CA GLU A 236 -12.78 -7.62 -44.51
C GLU A 236 -13.17 -7.40 -45.99
N VAL A 237 -13.96 -6.36 -46.29
CA VAL A 237 -14.34 -6.01 -47.66
C VAL A 237 -13.13 -5.47 -48.45
N ASP A 238 -12.26 -4.69 -47.82
CA ASP A 238 -11.06 -4.10 -48.45
C ASP A 238 -9.91 -5.11 -48.65
N SER A 239 -9.96 -6.27 -47.99
CA SER A 239 -8.95 -7.33 -48.10
C SER A 239 -9.03 -8.15 -49.41
N THR A 240 -9.94 -7.81 -50.34
CA THR A 240 -10.02 -8.45 -51.67
C THR A 240 -9.32 -7.66 -52.79
N ALA A 241 -8.69 -6.52 -52.48
CA ALA A 241 -7.95 -5.71 -53.45
C ALA A 241 -6.43 -5.93 -53.35
N ALA A 242 -5.93 -6.73 -54.30
CA ALA A 242 -4.55 -6.90 -54.78
C ALA A 242 -3.39 -6.18 -54.02
N ALA A 243 -2.54 -6.99 -53.38
CA ALA A 243 -1.21 -6.56 -52.93
C ALA A 243 -0.22 -6.42 -54.10
N PRO A 244 0.56 -5.32 -54.21
CA PRO A 244 1.77 -5.27 -55.03
C PRO A 244 3.02 -5.58 -54.19
N ASN A 245 3.85 -6.48 -54.72
CA ASN A 245 5.20 -6.79 -54.25
C ASN A 245 6.11 -5.54 -54.15
N ARG A 246 6.96 -5.46 -53.12
CA ARG A 246 8.27 -4.81 -53.26
C ARG A 246 9.34 -5.35 -52.30
N VAL A 247 10.55 -5.38 -52.85
CA VAL A 247 11.78 -6.08 -52.44
C VAL A 247 12.63 -5.25 -51.46
N GLY A 248 13.23 -5.95 -50.47
CA GLY A 248 14.59 -5.86 -49.92
C GLY A 248 15.18 -4.53 -49.43
N ASN A 249 15.74 -4.52 -48.21
CA ASN A 249 17.20 -4.37 -47.99
C ASN A 249 17.61 -4.70 -46.54
N GLU A 250 18.77 -5.34 -46.39
CA GLU A 250 19.44 -5.68 -45.12
C GLU A 250 20.28 -4.50 -44.60
N GLY A 251 20.47 -4.42 -43.28
CA GLY A 251 21.39 -3.48 -42.64
C GLY A 251 21.58 -3.76 -41.15
N ASN A 252 22.73 -4.35 -40.80
CA ASN A 252 23.25 -4.54 -39.43
C ASN A 252 23.43 -3.20 -38.69
N ASN A 253 23.37 -3.21 -37.35
CA ASN A 253 24.37 -2.58 -36.48
C ASN A 253 24.22 -2.99 -35.00
N GLN A 254 25.37 -3.14 -34.36
CA GLN A 254 25.67 -3.67 -33.04
C GLN A 254 25.99 -2.53 -32.07
N ALA A 255 25.61 -2.63 -30.78
CA ALA A 255 26.06 -1.72 -29.73
C ALA A 255 26.17 -2.43 -28.37
N ASN A 256 27.24 -2.08 -27.63
CA ASN A 256 27.77 -2.68 -26.41
C ASN A 256 27.09 -2.19 -25.12
N ASP A 257 27.13 -3.02 -24.08
CA ASP A 257 26.85 -2.69 -22.67
C ASP A 257 28.14 -2.36 -21.92
N ASP A 258 28.11 -1.34 -21.05
CA ASP A 258 29.22 -0.96 -20.15
C ASP A 258 28.65 -0.51 -18.78
N TYR A 259 29.17 -1.07 -17.69
CA TYR A 259 28.86 -0.71 -16.30
C TYR A 259 30.16 -0.81 -15.46
N PRO A 260 30.53 0.21 -14.66
CA PRO A 260 31.72 0.15 -13.82
C PRO A 260 31.44 -0.27 -12.36
N ASP A 261 32.36 -1.07 -11.85
CA ASP A 261 32.63 -1.47 -10.47
C ASP A 261 33.45 -0.38 -9.75
N ASP A 262 33.25 -0.18 -8.44
CA ASP A 262 34.19 0.54 -7.58
C ASP A 262 34.09 0.05 -6.12
N ASN A 263 35.07 -0.77 -5.74
CA ASN A 263 35.44 -1.07 -4.36
C ASN A 263 36.57 -0.15 -3.91
N ALA A 264 36.42 0.53 -2.77
CA ALA A 264 37.58 0.99 -1.99
C ALA A 264 37.24 1.07 -0.48
N ALA A 265 38.08 0.43 0.31
CA ALA A 265 38.04 0.33 1.76
C ALA A 265 39.21 1.12 2.39
N ASP A 266 39.03 1.62 3.62
CA ASP A 266 40.03 1.69 4.71
C ASP A 266 39.32 2.20 5.99
N GLY A 267 39.37 1.55 7.17
CA GLY A 267 40.49 1.49 8.15
C GLY A 267 40.22 2.54 9.26
N ALA A 268 40.21 2.32 10.58
CA ALA A 268 40.76 1.32 11.49
C ALA A 268 39.89 1.21 12.78
N GLY A 269 39.86 0.03 13.41
CA GLY A 269 39.09 -0.25 14.62
C GLY A 269 39.96 -0.25 15.88
N GLU A 270 39.43 0.29 16.97
CA GLU A 270 39.91 0.09 18.33
C GLU A 270 39.18 -1.14 18.91
N GLU A 271 39.96 -2.10 19.42
CA GLU A 271 39.49 -3.43 19.84
C GLU A 271 38.82 -3.33 21.21
N VAL A 272 37.52 -3.66 21.27
CA VAL A 272 36.74 -3.69 22.52
C VAL A 272 36.76 -5.10 23.09
N ASP A 273 37.04 -5.20 24.39
CA ASP A 273 37.21 -6.45 25.14
C ASP A 273 36.01 -7.40 25.02
N ALA A 274 36.27 -8.60 24.50
CA ALA A 274 35.27 -9.64 24.27
C ALA A 274 34.57 -10.12 25.55
N ALA A 275 35.20 -9.96 26.71
CA ALA A 275 34.58 -10.31 28.00
C ALA A 275 33.37 -9.42 28.32
N GLN A 276 33.40 -8.15 27.92
CA GLN A 276 32.30 -7.21 28.14
C GLN A 276 31.13 -7.43 27.16
N LEU A 277 31.39 -8.03 26.00
CA LEU A 277 30.38 -8.43 25.01
C LEU A 277 29.60 -9.66 25.43
N MET A 278 30.24 -10.63 26.11
CA MET A 278 29.59 -11.88 26.52
C MET A 278 28.63 -11.71 27.71
N ASP A 279 28.91 -10.80 28.64
CA ASP A 279 28.02 -10.52 29.78
C ASP A 279 26.71 -9.80 29.37
N MET A 280 26.71 -9.09 28.23
CA MET A 280 25.51 -8.48 27.66
C MET A 280 24.72 -9.41 26.71
N LEU A 281 25.32 -10.55 26.32
CA LEU A 281 24.75 -11.54 25.40
C LEU A 281 24.41 -12.87 26.08
N THR A 282 24.75 -13.06 27.35
CA THR A 282 24.36 -14.25 28.11
C THR A 282 22.92 -14.10 28.59
N PHE A 283 22.03 -14.85 27.95
CA PHE A 283 20.63 -15.00 28.30
C PHE A 283 20.49 -16.38 28.94
N ASP A 284 20.06 -16.44 30.20
CA ASP A 284 19.59 -17.69 30.78
C ASP A 284 18.22 -18.01 30.16
N ASP A 285 18.16 -19.09 29.39
CA ASP A 285 16.94 -19.67 28.80
C ASP A 285 16.08 -20.38 29.87
N ASP A 286 15.82 -19.73 31.00
CA ASP A 286 14.82 -20.21 31.95
C ASP A 286 13.46 -19.58 31.60
N GLU A 287 12.77 -20.25 30.67
CA GLU A 287 11.35 -20.05 30.39
C GLU A 287 10.55 -20.46 31.65
N PRO A 288 9.81 -19.55 32.33
CA PRO A 288 8.92 -19.98 33.39
C PRO A 288 7.73 -20.73 32.78
N ASP A 289 7.62 -22.01 33.10
CA ASP A 289 6.49 -22.87 32.77
C ASP A 289 5.21 -22.36 33.45
N TYR A 290 4.27 -21.87 32.64
CA TYR A 290 2.94 -21.44 33.08
C TYR A 290 1.88 -22.55 32.94
N THR A 291 2.27 -23.82 32.77
CA THR A 291 1.35 -24.96 32.66
C THR A 291 1.21 -25.75 33.96
N ASN A 292 0.76 -25.12 35.04
CA ASN A 292 0.13 -25.86 36.14
C ASN A 292 -0.83 -24.95 36.92
N ASN A 293 -2.10 -24.99 36.52
CA ASN A 293 -3.23 -24.58 37.36
C ASN A 293 -4.31 -25.67 37.25
N ASP A 294 -3.95 -26.89 37.61
CA ASP A 294 -4.87 -27.89 38.12
C ASP A 294 -4.38 -28.26 39.52
N ASP A 295 -4.97 -27.67 40.56
CA ASP A 295 -5.41 -28.38 41.77
C ASP A 295 -5.92 -27.44 42.88
N ALA A 296 -6.92 -27.97 43.59
CA ALA A 296 -7.52 -27.53 44.86
C ALA A 296 -8.69 -26.51 44.79
N ILE A 297 -9.85 -27.01 44.36
CA ILE A 297 -11.12 -26.66 45.00
C ILE A 297 -11.36 -27.68 46.14
N GLU A 298 -11.22 -27.20 47.37
CA GLU A 298 -12.14 -27.48 48.49
C GLU A 298 -12.51 -26.15 49.14
#